data_AF-A0A7C7EMN4-F1
#
_entry.id   AF-A0A7C7EMN4-F1
#
_cell.length_a   1.000
_cell.length_b   1.000
_cell.length_c   1.000
_cell.angle_alpha   90.00
_cell.angle_beta   90.00
_cell.angle_gamma   90.00
#
_symmetry.space_group_name_H-M   'P 1'
#
loop_
_entity.id
_entity.type
_entity.pdbx_description
1 polymer ?
#
loop_
_entity_poly.entity_id
_entity_poly.type
_entity_poly.pdbx_seq_one_letter_code
_entity_poly.pdbx_strand_id
1 'polypeptide(L)'
;RAQDIPIDDPKVYQLFQGTEVLGFKADDVYGNVASYAIPEFGTSFTRQMLEDTKPSTFAGLVKISGLSHGTDVWLKNAQDLVLGKTDYGKISFDEIIGCRDDIMVELAFRGMKPLKAFEIMEFVRKGKPSSNPAKWAEYEAEMRANGIPEWYIWSASKIKYMFPKAHATAYVIMAMRIAWFKVYKPLLFYSGFFSKRAVQFEHDTMIAGYNAIRNRINQILNQSEKKAKEEELLVTLYVALEMTKRGYKFYPVDIHKSEAKEFIIEKDGLRMPFVSIDGLGDQVAYDIIDKRNEKPFKSIKDVESRTRVNKTVFERLETAGAFKNLSDEIPEIESGLFAID
;
A
#
# COMPACT_ATOMS: atom_id res chain seq x y z
N ARG A 1 -1.18 18.80 13.37
CA ARG A 1 -0.50 18.84 12.05
C ARG A 1 0.25 17.53 11.84
N ALA A 2 0.67 17.20 10.61
CA ALA A 2 1.40 15.96 10.34
C ALA A 2 2.73 15.86 11.13
N GLN A 3 3.35 17.00 11.44
CA GLN A 3 4.59 17.10 12.22
C GLN A 3 4.41 16.74 13.69
N ASP A 4 3.18 16.77 14.21
CA ASP A 4 2.89 16.50 15.61
C ASP A 4 2.65 14.98 15.87
N ILE A 5 2.73 14.15 14.82
CA ILE A 5 2.61 12.68 14.91
C ILE A 5 3.99 12.09 15.28
N PRO A 6 4.09 11.27 16.34
CA PRO A 6 5.35 10.66 16.76
C PRO A 6 5.87 9.67 15.69
N ILE A 7 7.19 9.67 15.49
CA ILE A 7 7.88 8.74 14.58
C ILE A 7 8.56 7.58 15.33
N ASP A 8 8.50 7.59 16.66
CA ASP A 8 9.09 6.64 17.60
C ASP A 8 8.02 5.83 18.37
N ASP A 9 6.75 5.90 17.95
CA ASP A 9 5.64 5.18 18.61
C ASP A 9 5.81 3.65 18.50
N PRO A 10 6.00 2.93 19.63
CA PRO A 10 6.24 1.49 19.63
C PRO A 10 5.11 0.66 19.00
N LYS A 11 3.85 1.10 19.10
CA LYS A 11 2.73 0.37 18.47
C LYS A 11 2.78 0.47 16.95
N VAL A 12 3.27 1.58 16.42
CA VAL A 12 3.43 1.73 14.97
C VAL A 12 4.51 0.78 14.45
N TYR A 13 5.61 0.58 15.19
CA TYR A 13 6.64 -0.40 14.82
C TYR A 13 6.14 -1.85 14.78
N GLN A 14 5.21 -2.21 15.66
CA GLN A 14 4.64 -3.56 15.68
C GLN A 14 3.96 -3.94 14.37
N LEU A 15 3.48 -2.97 13.58
CA LEU A 15 2.90 -3.24 12.25
C LEU A 15 3.90 -3.91 11.29
N PHE A 16 5.19 -3.66 11.46
CA PHE A 16 6.24 -4.17 10.58
C PHE A 16 6.83 -5.50 11.07
N GLN A 17 6.33 -6.04 12.18
CA GLN A 17 6.82 -7.27 12.82
C GLN A 17 5.75 -8.34 12.98
N GLY A 18 4.48 -7.93 12.98
CA GLY A 18 3.36 -8.78 13.33
C GLY A 18 2.02 -8.17 12.95
N THR A 19 0.95 -8.86 13.33
CA THR A 19 -0.45 -8.46 13.08
C THR A 19 -1.23 -8.16 14.36
N GLU A 20 -0.65 -8.51 15.50
CA GLU A 20 -1.26 -8.48 16.83
C GLU A 20 -1.72 -7.07 17.21
N VAL A 21 -0.96 -6.04 16.80
CA VAL A 21 -1.33 -4.63 17.05
C VAL A 21 -2.62 -4.21 16.37
N LEU A 22 -3.04 -4.93 15.31
CA LEU A 22 -4.32 -4.71 14.65
C LEU A 22 -5.47 -5.50 15.29
N GLY A 23 -5.20 -6.35 16.28
CA GLY A 23 -6.21 -7.11 17.01
C GLY A 23 -6.62 -8.43 16.36
N PHE A 24 -5.85 -8.95 15.40
CA PHE A 24 -6.08 -10.25 14.79
C PHE A 24 -4.77 -11.04 14.65
N LYS A 25 -4.87 -12.34 14.41
CA LYS A 25 -3.72 -13.24 14.17
C LYS A 25 -3.41 -13.34 12.67
N ALA A 26 -2.14 -13.56 12.36
CA ALA A 26 -1.68 -13.89 11.03
C ALA A 26 -2.36 -15.16 10.50
N ASP A 27 -2.52 -15.24 9.19
CA ASP A 27 -2.94 -16.44 8.49
C ASP A 27 -2.31 -16.52 7.09
N ASP A 28 -2.54 -17.66 6.44
CA ASP A 28 -2.07 -18.01 5.10
C ASP A 28 -2.46 -17.01 4.00
N VAL A 29 -3.58 -16.32 4.15
CA VAL A 29 -4.07 -15.37 3.14
C VAL A 29 -3.50 -13.98 3.36
N TYR A 30 -3.50 -13.49 4.60
CA TYR A 30 -3.04 -12.13 4.91
C TYR A 30 -1.51 -12.04 5.08
N GLY A 31 -0.86 -13.08 5.59
CA GLY A 31 0.57 -13.09 5.91
C GLY A 31 0.89 -12.62 7.34
N ASN A 32 2.18 -12.42 7.63
CA ASN A 32 2.66 -12.27 9.01
C ASN A 32 2.85 -10.82 9.47
N VAL A 33 2.85 -9.84 8.55
CA VAL A 33 3.07 -8.42 8.88
C VAL A 33 1.87 -7.55 8.53
N ALA A 34 1.64 -6.49 9.30
CA ALA A 34 0.50 -5.59 9.16
C ALA A 34 0.78 -4.32 8.33
N SER A 35 1.59 -4.42 7.28
CA SER A 35 2.05 -3.27 6.49
C SER A 35 1.28 -2.99 5.19
N TYR A 36 0.19 -3.71 4.85
CA TYR A 36 -0.61 -3.38 3.66
C TYR A 36 -1.07 -1.91 3.66
N ALA A 37 -1.11 -1.28 2.49
CA ALA A 37 -1.43 0.13 2.30
C ALA A 37 -0.49 1.13 3.02
N ILE A 38 0.58 0.69 3.68
CA ILE A 38 1.66 1.57 4.10
C ILE A 38 2.60 1.78 2.90
N PRO A 39 2.85 3.04 2.48
CA PRO A 39 3.78 3.29 1.38
C PRO A 39 5.16 2.73 1.72
N GLU A 40 5.92 2.32 0.70
CA GLU A 40 7.22 1.63 0.81
C GLU A 40 7.17 0.21 1.38
N PHE A 41 6.17 -0.13 2.21
CA PHE A 41 6.18 -1.34 3.02
C PHE A 41 5.01 -2.30 2.72
N GLY A 42 4.10 -1.91 1.83
CA GLY A 42 2.87 -2.65 1.54
C GLY A 42 2.94 -3.65 0.39
N THR A 43 4.04 -3.69 -0.37
CA THR A 43 4.19 -4.61 -1.52
C THR A 43 4.54 -6.02 -1.03
N SER A 44 4.26 -7.04 -1.83
CA SER A 44 4.66 -8.43 -1.50
C SER A 44 6.16 -8.55 -1.23
N PHE A 45 6.98 -7.89 -2.06
CA PHE A 45 8.44 -7.86 -1.92
C PHE A 45 8.90 -7.25 -0.59
N THR A 46 8.38 -6.08 -0.25
CA THR A 46 8.77 -5.37 0.99
C THR A 46 8.20 -6.05 2.23
N ARG A 47 6.99 -6.62 2.15
CA ARG A 47 6.41 -7.47 3.20
C ARG A 47 7.27 -8.68 3.48
N GLN A 48 7.74 -9.40 2.46
CA GLN A 48 8.67 -10.52 2.66
C GLN A 48 9.97 -10.06 3.33
N MET A 49 10.51 -8.91 2.91
CA MET A 49 11.71 -8.33 3.53
C MET A 49 11.49 -8.01 5.01
N LEU A 50 10.31 -7.48 5.38
CA LEU A 50 9.93 -7.24 6.78
C LEU A 50 9.82 -8.55 7.58
N GLU A 51 9.28 -9.61 6.98
CA GLU A 51 9.20 -10.93 7.62
C GLU A 51 10.60 -11.52 7.89
N ASP A 52 11.52 -11.36 6.93
CA ASP A 52 12.90 -11.85 7.03
C ASP A 52 13.73 -11.08 8.08
N THR A 53 13.41 -9.81 8.33
CA THR A 53 14.27 -8.88 9.10
C THR A 53 13.68 -8.36 10.40
N LYS A 54 12.34 -8.29 10.52
CA LYS A 54 11.58 -7.81 11.68
C LYS A 54 12.16 -6.53 12.34
N PRO A 55 12.30 -5.43 11.58
CA PRO A 55 12.94 -4.22 12.09
C PRO A 55 12.13 -3.61 13.25
N SER A 56 12.82 -3.14 14.28
CA SER A 56 12.21 -2.51 15.49
C SER A 56 12.56 -1.04 15.65
N THR A 57 13.35 -0.47 14.73
CA THR A 57 13.89 0.87 14.84
C THR A 57 13.61 1.68 13.57
N PHE A 58 13.58 3.01 13.71
CA PHE A 58 13.45 3.91 12.57
C PHE A 58 14.57 3.67 11.54
N ALA A 59 15.81 3.51 12.01
CA ALA A 59 16.96 3.22 11.15
C ALA A 59 16.79 1.90 10.39
N GLY A 60 16.22 0.87 11.02
CA GLY A 60 15.90 -0.40 10.37
C GLY A 60 14.88 -0.23 9.24
N LEU A 61 13.82 0.55 9.44
CA LEU A 61 12.85 0.85 8.38
C LEU A 61 13.46 1.67 7.24
N VAL A 62 14.34 2.63 7.54
CA VAL A 62 15.10 3.37 6.51
C VAL A 62 15.99 2.42 5.71
N LYS A 63 16.62 1.44 6.38
CA LYS A 63 17.41 0.42 5.72
C LYS A 63 16.56 -0.46 4.79
N ILE A 64 15.40 -0.95 5.24
CA ILE A 64 14.45 -1.68 4.38
C ILE A 64 14.05 -0.86 3.16
N SER A 65 13.72 0.42 3.34
CA SER A 65 13.40 1.31 2.23
C SER A 65 14.56 1.43 1.23
N GLY A 66 15.81 1.58 1.69
CA GLY A 66 16.97 1.59 0.81
C GLY A 66 17.16 0.27 0.04
N LEU A 67 17.02 -0.86 0.74
CA LEU A 67 17.14 -2.22 0.18
C LEU A 67 16.05 -2.54 -0.85
N SER A 68 14.83 -1.99 -0.68
CA SER A 68 13.69 -2.32 -1.53
C SER A 68 13.67 -1.60 -2.88
N HIS A 69 14.40 -0.50 -3.02
CA HIS A 69 14.43 0.32 -4.24
C HIS A 69 15.71 0.17 -5.08
N GLY A 70 16.71 -0.52 -4.54
CA GLY A 70 17.95 -0.80 -5.23
C GLY A 70 17.89 -2.05 -6.10
N THR A 71 18.59 -2.04 -7.23
CA THR A 71 18.74 -3.21 -8.11
C THR A 71 19.91 -4.07 -7.62
N ASP A 72 19.65 -5.37 -7.42
CA ASP A 72 20.58 -6.36 -6.83
C ASP A 72 21.15 -5.95 -5.44
N VAL A 73 20.34 -5.23 -4.66
CA VAL A 73 20.69 -4.86 -3.28
C VAL A 73 20.21 -5.92 -2.29
N TRP A 74 18.93 -6.32 -2.36
CA TRP A 74 18.37 -7.34 -1.48
C TRP A 74 18.50 -8.77 -2.03
N LEU A 75 17.79 -9.07 -3.13
CA LEU A 75 17.74 -10.41 -3.71
C LEU A 75 19.13 -10.86 -4.16
N LYS A 76 19.51 -12.09 -3.79
CA LYS A 76 20.82 -12.70 -4.12
C LYS A 76 22.04 -11.89 -3.64
N ASN A 77 21.84 -11.02 -2.65
CA ASN A 77 22.87 -10.19 -2.05
C ASN A 77 22.61 -10.06 -0.54
N ALA A 78 22.05 -8.94 -0.06
CA ALA A 78 21.87 -8.72 1.37
C ALA A 78 20.92 -9.75 2.02
N GLN A 79 19.94 -10.28 1.27
CA GLN A 79 19.08 -11.36 1.76
C GLN A 79 19.88 -12.62 2.10
N ASP A 80 20.82 -13.01 1.24
CA ASP A 80 21.60 -14.23 1.46
C ASP A 80 22.56 -14.07 2.65
N LEU A 81 23.10 -12.87 2.86
CA LEU A 81 23.89 -12.55 4.05
C LEU A 81 23.06 -12.62 5.35
N VAL A 82 21.87 -12.03 5.36
CA VAL A 82 20.97 -12.04 6.53
C VAL A 82 20.44 -13.45 6.83
N LEU A 83 20.19 -14.25 5.79
CA LEU A 83 19.72 -15.63 5.94
C LEU A 83 20.86 -16.65 6.12
N GLY A 84 22.12 -16.24 6.04
CA GLY A 84 23.28 -17.13 6.18
C GLY A 84 23.44 -18.14 5.04
N LYS A 85 23.04 -17.77 3.83
CA LYS A 85 23.11 -18.59 2.61
C LYS A 85 24.43 -18.43 1.84
N THR A 86 25.36 -17.64 2.37
CA THR A 86 26.69 -17.41 1.76
C THR A 86 27.78 -18.09 2.59
N ASP A 87 28.97 -18.25 1.99
CA ASP A 87 30.16 -18.77 2.67
C ASP A 87 30.68 -17.83 3.79
N TYR A 88 30.16 -16.61 3.88
CA TYR A 88 30.49 -15.65 4.93
C TYR A 88 29.71 -15.85 6.24
N GLY A 89 28.81 -16.84 6.28
CA GLY A 89 27.92 -17.06 7.41
C GLY A 89 26.78 -16.04 7.46
N LYS A 90 26.15 -15.94 8.64
CA LYS A 90 25.03 -15.04 8.89
C LYS A 90 25.54 -13.68 9.35
N ILE A 91 25.22 -12.64 8.59
CA ILE A 91 25.55 -11.23 8.92
C ILE A 91 24.34 -10.54 9.52
N SER A 92 24.54 -9.67 10.51
CA SER A 92 23.44 -8.94 11.14
C SER A 92 22.78 -7.99 10.14
N PHE A 93 21.45 -7.86 10.21
CA PHE A 93 20.71 -6.86 9.45
C PHE A 93 21.20 -5.42 9.73
N ASP A 94 21.71 -5.15 10.92
CA ASP A 94 22.24 -3.83 11.26
C ASP A 94 23.57 -3.51 10.56
N GLU A 95 24.31 -4.52 10.09
CA GLU A 95 25.64 -4.38 9.47
C GLU A 95 25.59 -4.29 7.94
N ILE A 96 24.58 -4.88 7.29
CA ILE A 96 24.48 -4.89 5.82
C ILE A 96 24.34 -3.48 5.23
N ILE A 97 24.76 -3.34 3.97
CA ILE A 97 24.66 -2.11 3.18
C ILE A 97 23.20 -1.82 2.83
N GLY A 98 22.63 -0.74 3.37
CA GLY A 98 21.24 -0.33 3.12
C GLY A 98 21.10 0.85 2.18
N CYS A 99 22.02 1.81 2.28
CA CYS A 99 22.06 3.03 1.50
C CYS A 99 23.49 3.33 1.06
N ARG A 100 23.66 4.17 0.04
CA ARG A 100 25.01 4.58 -0.42
C ARG A 100 25.82 5.21 0.69
N ASP A 101 25.18 6.01 1.53
CA ASP A 101 25.83 6.74 2.62
C ASP A 101 26.46 5.78 3.63
N ASP A 102 25.91 4.57 3.82
CA ASP A 102 26.47 3.55 4.70
C ASP A 102 27.85 3.07 4.18
N ILE A 103 28.08 3.04 2.86
CA ILE A 103 29.40 2.73 2.26
C ILE A 103 30.42 3.77 2.64
N MET A 104 30.10 5.04 2.40
CA MET A 104 31.04 6.12 2.68
C MET A 104 31.39 6.18 4.17
N VAL A 105 30.39 6.06 5.05
CA VAL A 105 30.57 6.12 6.50
C VAL A 105 31.36 4.93 7.02
N GLU A 106 31.04 3.70 6.59
CA GLU A 106 31.75 2.49 7.04
C GLU A 106 33.22 2.50 6.61
N LEU A 107 33.50 2.87 5.36
CA LEU A 107 34.87 2.97 4.85
C LEU A 107 35.66 4.03 5.63
N ALA A 108 35.08 5.20 5.85
CA ALA A 108 35.72 6.27 6.62
C ALA A 108 35.94 5.88 8.08
N PHE A 109 34.97 5.19 8.71
CA PHE A 109 35.08 4.68 10.07
C PHE A 109 36.25 3.70 10.23
N ARG A 110 36.52 2.89 9.19
CA ARG A 110 37.66 1.97 9.13
C ARG A 110 38.99 2.61 8.67
N GLY A 111 39.06 3.94 8.65
CA GLY A 111 40.30 4.68 8.41
C GLY A 111 40.57 5.03 6.94
N MET A 112 39.66 4.69 6.02
CA MET A 112 39.81 5.10 4.63
C MET A 112 39.66 6.62 4.48
N LYS A 113 40.50 7.24 3.64
CA LYS A 113 40.44 8.69 3.38
C LYS A 113 39.03 9.10 2.87
N PRO A 114 38.43 10.19 3.36
CA PRO A 114 37.06 10.58 3.01
C PRO A 114 36.79 10.70 1.50
N LEU A 115 37.73 11.27 0.75
CA LEU A 115 37.59 11.38 -0.71
C LEU A 115 37.53 10.01 -1.38
N LYS A 116 38.35 9.05 -0.92
CA LYS A 116 38.35 7.69 -1.45
C LYS A 116 37.08 6.93 -1.09
N ALA A 117 36.63 7.04 0.16
CA ALA A 117 35.36 6.45 0.60
C ALA A 117 34.18 6.98 -0.23
N PHE A 118 34.16 8.29 -0.53
CA PHE A 118 33.19 8.92 -1.42
C PHE A 118 33.26 8.38 -2.86
N GLU A 119 34.47 8.28 -3.43
CA GLU A 119 34.68 7.73 -4.78
C GLU A 119 34.16 6.29 -4.90
N ILE A 120 34.47 5.43 -3.92
CA ILE A 120 34.02 4.04 -3.88
C ILE A 120 32.49 3.98 -3.75
N MET A 121 31.91 4.76 -2.84
CA MET A 121 30.45 4.86 -2.70
C MET A 121 29.78 5.24 -4.04
N GLU A 122 30.24 6.30 -4.69
CA GLU A 122 29.67 6.77 -5.96
C GLU A 122 29.86 5.76 -7.10
N PHE A 123 30.96 5.00 -7.06
CA PHE A 123 31.23 3.93 -7.99
C PHE A 123 30.26 2.75 -7.81
N VAL A 124 30.11 2.27 -6.57
CA VAL A 124 29.22 1.15 -6.21
C VAL A 124 27.75 1.48 -6.47
N ARG A 125 27.25 2.64 -6.00
CA ARG A 125 25.83 3.00 -6.15
C ARG A 125 25.38 3.15 -7.60
N LYS A 126 26.32 3.28 -8.55
CA LYS A 126 26.08 3.37 -10.00
C LYS A 126 26.25 2.01 -10.71
N GLY A 127 26.46 0.92 -9.98
CA GLY A 127 26.61 -0.42 -10.56
C GLY A 127 27.92 -0.65 -11.30
N LYS A 128 28.91 0.25 -11.10
CA LYS A 128 30.20 0.18 -11.79
C LYS A 128 31.11 -0.98 -11.41
N PRO A 129 30.98 -1.68 -10.26
CA PRO A 129 31.77 -2.88 -9.99
C PRO A 129 31.70 -3.91 -11.11
N SER A 130 30.50 -4.13 -11.66
CA SER A 130 30.29 -5.11 -12.73
C SER A 130 30.68 -4.62 -14.13
N SER A 131 30.64 -3.31 -14.39
CA SER A 131 30.96 -2.74 -15.71
C SER A 131 32.39 -2.22 -15.84
N ASN A 132 33.10 -2.07 -14.72
CA ASN A 132 34.51 -1.68 -14.70
C ASN A 132 35.29 -2.53 -13.68
N PRO A 133 35.54 -3.82 -14.01
CA PRO A 133 36.20 -4.76 -13.10
C PRO A 133 37.65 -4.40 -12.78
N ALA A 134 38.36 -3.75 -13.72
CA ALA A 134 39.73 -3.29 -13.49
C ALA A 134 39.77 -2.24 -12.37
N LYS A 135 38.91 -1.21 -12.44
CA LYS A 135 38.84 -0.20 -11.39
C LYS A 135 38.27 -0.75 -10.08
N TRP A 136 37.36 -1.72 -10.17
CA TRP A 136 36.84 -2.41 -9.00
C TRP A 136 37.96 -3.15 -8.25
N ALA A 137 38.84 -3.88 -8.94
CA ALA A 137 39.96 -4.59 -8.33
C ALA A 137 40.91 -3.66 -7.55
N GLU A 138 41.16 -2.44 -8.04
CA GLU A 138 41.91 -1.42 -7.29
C GLU A 138 41.21 -1.08 -5.97
N TYR A 139 39.90 -0.81 -6.02
CA TYR A 139 39.12 -0.51 -4.83
C TYR A 139 38.99 -1.69 -3.86
N GLU A 140 38.91 -2.93 -4.36
CA GLU A 140 38.95 -4.10 -3.50
C GLU A 140 40.28 -4.20 -2.74
N ALA A 141 41.41 -3.98 -3.42
CA ALA A 141 42.72 -4.00 -2.77
C ALA A 141 42.84 -2.89 -1.71
N GLU A 142 42.34 -1.68 -2.00
CA GLU A 142 42.28 -0.58 -1.04
C GLU A 142 41.38 -0.91 0.16
N MET A 143 40.20 -1.51 -0.07
CA MET A 143 39.30 -1.95 0.99
C MET A 143 39.93 -3.05 1.86
N ARG A 144 40.56 -4.07 1.26
CA ARG A 144 41.29 -5.11 2.00
C ARG A 144 42.41 -4.53 2.86
N ALA A 145 43.19 -3.58 2.32
CA ALA A 145 44.27 -2.93 3.05
C ALA A 145 43.77 -2.10 4.26
N ASN A 146 42.50 -1.66 4.26
CA ASN A 146 41.86 -0.96 5.38
C ASN A 146 41.04 -1.91 6.28
N GLY A 147 41.20 -3.22 6.15
CA GLY A 147 40.51 -4.19 7.01
C GLY A 147 38.98 -4.22 6.80
N ILE A 148 38.51 -3.88 5.61
CA ILE A 148 37.11 -4.11 5.22
C ILE A 148 36.89 -5.62 5.05
N PRO A 149 35.84 -6.22 5.67
CA PRO A 149 35.57 -7.65 5.52
C PRO A 149 35.24 -8.07 4.09
N GLU A 150 35.63 -9.29 3.69
CA GLU A 150 35.36 -9.81 2.34
C GLU A 150 33.86 -9.87 2.01
N TRP A 151 33.00 -10.17 2.98
CA TRP A 151 31.54 -10.18 2.76
C TRP A 151 31.01 -8.81 2.33
N TYR A 152 31.62 -7.73 2.84
CA TYR A 152 31.22 -6.35 2.55
C TYR A 152 31.66 -5.97 1.13
N ILE A 153 32.90 -6.31 0.77
CA ILE A 153 33.45 -6.13 -0.58
C ILE A 153 32.60 -6.92 -1.59
N TRP A 154 32.31 -8.19 -1.29
CA TRP A 154 31.43 -9.03 -2.08
C TRP A 154 30.05 -8.40 -2.28
N SER A 155 29.40 -7.94 -1.20
CA SER A 155 28.08 -7.32 -1.27
C SER A 155 28.08 -6.06 -2.14
N ALA A 156 29.08 -5.20 -1.94
CA ALA A 156 29.26 -3.98 -2.73
C ALA A 156 29.46 -4.28 -4.24
N SER A 157 30.11 -5.41 -4.58
CA SER A 157 30.32 -5.81 -5.98
C SER A 157 29.02 -6.15 -6.74
N LYS A 158 27.97 -6.58 -6.02
CA LYS A 158 26.70 -7.04 -6.60
C LYS A 158 25.74 -5.90 -6.94
N ILE A 159 25.81 -4.81 -6.18
CA ILE A 159 24.89 -3.67 -6.28
C ILE A 159 24.92 -3.07 -7.68
N LYS A 160 23.75 -2.91 -8.31
CA LYS A 160 23.61 -2.20 -9.61
C LYS A 160 23.13 -0.76 -9.45
N TYR A 161 22.30 -0.52 -8.44
CA TYR A 161 21.81 0.82 -8.13
C TYR A 161 21.41 0.89 -6.66
N MET A 162 21.69 2.02 -6.00
CA MET A 162 21.36 2.20 -4.58
C MET A 162 20.99 3.66 -4.25
N PHE A 163 19.99 3.82 -3.39
CA PHE A 163 19.42 5.10 -3.00
C PHE A 163 20.25 5.85 -1.94
N PRO A 164 20.14 7.19 -1.89
CA PRO A 164 20.62 8.01 -0.77
C PRO A 164 19.76 7.85 0.48
N LYS A 165 20.40 7.83 1.64
CA LYS A 165 19.76 7.69 2.96
C LYS A 165 18.76 8.79 3.27
N ALA A 166 19.01 10.01 2.80
CA ALA A 166 18.08 11.13 2.95
C ALA A 166 16.74 10.89 2.26
N HIS A 167 16.75 10.26 1.07
CA HIS A 167 15.52 9.93 0.35
C HIS A 167 14.74 8.84 1.08
N ALA A 168 15.39 7.73 1.42
CA ALA A 168 14.77 6.66 2.20
C ALA A 168 14.18 7.21 3.52
N THR A 169 14.92 8.06 4.23
CA THR A 169 14.45 8.73 5.46
C THR A 169 13.18 9.55 5.22
N ALA A 170 13.13 10.38 4.19
CA ALA A 170 11.95 11.21 3.91
C ALA A 170 10.68 10.37 3.67
N TYR A 171 10.80 9.28 2.92
CA TYR A 171 9.69 8.37 2.65
C TYR A 171 9.26 7.61 3.91
N VAL A 172 10.20 7.13 4.71
CA VAL A 172 9.88 6.44 5.97
C VAL A 172 9.18 7.37 6.96
N ILE A 173 9.55 8.66 7.05
CA ILE A 173 8.80 9.62 7.89
C ILE A 173 7.33 9.70 7.43
N MET A 174 7.06 9.76 6.12
CA MET A 174 5.68 9.77 5.61
C MET A 174 4.96 8.45 5.91
N ALA A 175 5.63 7.31 5.72
CA ALA A 175 5.10 5.99 5.99
C ALA A 175 4.70 5.83 7.46
N MET A 176 5.57 6.25 8.40
CA MET A 176 5.30 6.20 9.84
C MET A 176 4.09 7.06 10.21
N ARG A 177 3.96 8.26 9.64
CA ARG A 177 2.80 9.13 9.87
C ARG A 177 1.50 8.51 9.39
N ILE A 178 1.50 7.88 8.22
CA ILE A 178 0.33 7.16 7.69
C ILE A 178 0.01 5.92 8.54
N ALA A 179 1.03 5.17 8.93
CA ALA A 179 0.91 3.99 9.78
C ALA A 179 0.33 4.31 11.16
N TRP A 180 0.60 5.50 11.70
CA TRP A 180 -0.05 5.99 12.91
C TRP A 180 -1.58 6.04 12.79
N PHE A 181 -2.13 6.55 11.67
CA PHE A 181 -3.58 6.51 11.44
C PHE A 181 -4.10 5.08 11.34
N LYS A 182 -3.33 4.16 10.75
CA LYS A 182 -3.71 2.74 10.67
C LYS A 182 -3.92 2.12 12.06
N VAL A 183 -3.05 2.46 13.02
CA VAL A 183 -3.18 1.99 14.41
C VAL A 183 -4.32 2.69 15.13
N TYR A 184 -4.33 4.03 15.16
CA TYR A 184 -5.16 4.81 16.08
C TYR A 184 -6.46 5.36 15.50
N LYS A 185 -6.54 5.47 14.17
CA LYS A 185 -7.69 6.04 13.44
C LYS A 185 -8.02 5.20 12.19
N PRO A 186 -8.30 3.91 12.36
CA PRO A 186 -8.38 2.94 11.26
C PRO A 186 -9.37 3.32 10.16
N LEU A 187 -10.58 3.77 10.49
CA LEU A 187 -11.55 4.18 9.46
C LEU A 187 -11.08 5.39 8.64
N LEU A 188 -10.34 6.34 9.23
CA LEU A 188 -9.71 7.43 8.48
C LEU A 188 -8.60 6.91 7.55
N PHE A 189 -7.80 5.96 8.02
CA PHE A 189 -6.78 5.30 7.19
C PHE A 189 -7.40 4.57 6.00
N TYR A 190 -8.40 3.71 6.24
CA TYR A 190 -9.06 2.95 5.18
C TYR A 190 -9.81 3.86 4.21
N SER A 191 -10.56 4.86 4.71
CA SER A 191 -11.23 5.86 3.87
C SER A 191 -10.22 6.56 2.96
N GLY A 192 -9.09 7.03 3.51
CA GLY A 192 -8.03 7.68 2.73
C GLY A 192 -7.40 6.75 1.68
N PHE A 193 -7.11 5.51 2.04
CA PHE A 193 -6.55 4.52 1.11
C PHE A 193 -7.52 4.21 -0.04
N PHE A 194 -8.76 3.80 0.27
CA PHE A 194 -9.72 3.40 -0.76
C PHE A 194 -10.14 4.58 -1.66
N SER A 195 -10.17 5.80 -1.13
CA SER A 195 -10.56 6.98 -1.90
C SER A 195 -9.45 7.54 -2.80
N LYS A 196 -8.17 7.37 -2.40
CA LYS A 196 -7.05 8.08 -3.05
C LYS A 196 -5.98 7.16 -3.66
N ARG A 197 -5.96 5.88 -3.32
CA ARG A 197 -4.91 4.93 -3.74
C ARG A 197 -5.45 3.69 -4.44
N ALA A 198 -6.55 3.12 -3.97
CA ALA A 198 -7.18 2.00 -4.66
C ALA A 198 -7.73 2.45 -6.02
N VAL A 199 -7.48 1.66 -7.05
CA VAL A 199 -7.90 1.95 -8.43
C VAL A 199 -8.93 0.94 -8.95
N GLN A 200 -8.93 -0.27 -8.39
CA GLN A 200 -9.85 -1.34 -8.77
C GLN A 200 -10.65 -1.83 -7.58
N PHE A 201 -11.94 -2.05 -7.78
CA PHE A 201 -12.90 -2.49 -6.75
C PHE A 201 -13.73 -3.68 -7.24
N GLU A 202 -14.30 -4.42 -6.30
CA GLU A 202 -15.31 -5.44 -6.54
C GLU A 202 -16.40 -5.29 -5.46
N HIS A 203 -17.36 -4.41 -5.74
CA HIS A 203 -18.36 -3.91 -4.78
C HIS A 203 -19.04 -5.03 -3.99
N ASP A 204 -19.60 -6.02 -4.70
CA ASP A 204 -20.42 -7.07 -4.08
C ASP A 204 -19.59 -7.96 -3.16
N THR A 205 -18.36 -8.30 -3.57
CA THR A 205 -17.42 -9.07 -2.73
C THR A 205 -17.03 -8.30 -1.48
N MET A 206 -16.76 -7.01 -1.60
CA MET A 206 -16.38 -6.18 -0.45
C MET A 206 -17.52 -6.06 0.57
N ILE A 207 -18.78 -5.94 0.12
CA ILE A 207 -19.96 -5.85 1.01
C ILE A 207 -20.32 -7.19 1.63
N ALA A 208 -20.14 -8.29 0.89
CA ALA A 208 -20.32 -9.64 1.43
C ALA A 208 -19.33 -9.95 2.57
N GLY A 209 -18.25 -9.17 2.68
CA GLY A 209 -17.40 -9.11 3.87
C GLY A 209 -16.32 -10.18 3.90
N TYR A 210 -15.81 -10.45 5.11
CA TYR A 210 -14.56 -11.17 5.35
C TYR A 210 -14.40 -12.47 4.53
N ASN A 211 -15.38 -13.38 4.60
CA ASN A 211 -15.27 -14.69 3.94
C ASN A 211 -15.28 -14.57 2.41
N ALA A 212 -16.11 -13.67 1.86
CA ALA A 212 -16.17 -13.45 0.42
C ALA A 212 -14.86 -12.85 -0.10
N ILE A 213 -14.32 -11.84 0.59
CA ILE A 213 -13.04 -11.22 0.25
C ILE A 213 -11.91 -12.25 0.30
N ARG A 214 -11.84 -13.05 1.37
CA ARG A 214 -10.83 -14.11 1.52
C ARG A 214 -10.89 -15.12 0.37
N ASN A 215 -12.09 -15.60 0.04
CA ASN A 215 -12.29 -16.56 -1.04
C ASN A 215 -11.90 -15.97 -2.39
N ARG A 216 -12.22 -14.69 -2.63
CA ARG A 216 -11.86 -14.01 -3.86
C ARG A 216 -10.35 -13.84 -4.01
N ILE A 217 -9.64 -13.49 -2.94
CA ILE A 217 -8.17 -13.43 -2.92
C ILE A 217 -7.59 -14.81 -3.30
N ASN A 218 -8.04 -15.87 -2.64
CA ASN A 218 -7.56 -17.23 -2.93
C ASN A 218 -7.83 -17.66 -4.37
N GLN A 219 -9.00 -17.30 -4.93
CA GLN A 219 -9.32 -17.57 -6.31
C GLN A 219 -8.31 -16.92 -7.27
N ILE A 220 -7.95 -15.65 -7.04
CA ILE A 220 -6.98 -14.93 -7.88
C ILE A 220 -5.57 -15.50 -7.68
N LEU A 221 -5.18 -15.83 -6.44
CA LEU A 221 -3.87 -16.40 -6.14
C LEU A 221 -3.64 -17.75 -6.84
N ASN A 222 -4.66 -18.59 -6.89
CA ASN A 222 -4.62 -19.93 -7.48
C ASN A 222 -4.63 -19.93 -9.02
N GLN A 223 -4.82 -18.77 -9.67
CA GLN A 223 -4.67 -18.65 -11.12
C GLN A 223 -3.20 -18.74 -11.52
N SER A 224 -2.91 -19.51 -12.58
CA SER A 224 -1.58 -19.62 -13.18
C SER A 224 -1.09 -18.30 -13.78
N GLU A 225 -1.99 -17.52 -14.36
CA GLU A 225 -1.73 -16.18 -14.90
C GLU A 225 -2.77 -15.20 -14.38
N LYS A 226 -2.31 -14.02 -13.96
CA LYS A 226 -3.15 -12.95 -13.40
C LYS A 226 -3.20 -11.80 -14.40
N LYS A 227 -4.39 -11.24 -14.63
CA LYS A 227 -4.54 -10.03 -15.44
C LYS A 227 -4.11 -8.81 -14.63
N ALA A 228 -3.62 -7.75 -15.28
CA ALA A 228 -3.23 -6.51 -14.58
C ALA A 228 -4.35 -5.95 -13.67
N LYS A 229 -5.61 -5.98 -14.13
CA LYS A 229 -6.78 -5.58 -13.32
C LYS A 229 -6.97 -6.45 -12.07
N GLU A 230 -6.63 -7.74 -12.13
CA GLU A 230 -6.70 -8.65 -10.97
C GLU A 230 -5.57 -8.40 -9.98
N GLU A 231 -4.38 -8.03 -10.45
CA GLU A 231 -3.26 -7.62 -9.58
C GLU A 231 -3.60 -6.32 -8.83
N GLU A 232 -4.18 -5.34 -9.51
CA GLU A 232 -4.68 -4.11 -8.88
C GLU A 232 -5.82 -4.40 -7.89
N LEU A 233 -6.73 -5.30 -8.24
CA LEU A 233 -7.81 -5.72 -7.35
C LEU A 233 -7.27 -6.41 -6.09
N LEU A 234 -6.24 -7.26 -6.22
CA LEU A 234 -5.61 -7.92 -5.06
C LEU A 234 -5.11 -6.92 -4.03
N VAL A 235 -4.49 -5.82 -4.48
CA VAL A 235 -4.03 -4.75 -3.57
C VAL A 235 -5.19 -4.17 -2.76
N THR A 236 -6.33 -3.90 -3.42
CA THR A 236 -7.55 -3.42 -2.75
C THR A 236 -8.11 -4.48 -1.80
N LEU A 237 -8.21 -5.74 -2.24
CA LEU A 237 -8.82 -6.82 -1.47
C LEU A 237 -8.01 -7.18 -0.21
N TYR A 238 -6.68 -7.13 -0.23
CA TYR A 238 -5.88 -7.35 0.97
C TYR A 238 -6.16 -6.32 2.07
N VAL A 239 -6.37 -5.06 1.68
CA VAL A 239 -6.71 -3.99 2.62
C VAL A 239 -8.17 -4.12 3.08
N ALA A 240 -9.07 -4.55 2.20
CA ALA A 240 -10.45 -4.85 2.56
C ALA A 240 -10.56 -6.05 3.51
N LEU A 241 -9.75 -7.09 3.30
CA LEU A 241 -9.61 -8.24 4.19
C LEU A 241 -9.14 -7.79 5.57
N GLU A 242 -8.14 -6.92 5.62
CA GLU A 242 -7.65 -6.34 6.86
C GLU A 242 -8.74 -5.57 7.60
N MET A 243 -9.41 -4.65 6.91
CA MET A 243 -10.45 -3.81 7.48
C MET A 243 -11.58 -4.66 8.07
N THR A 244 -12.00 -5.71 7.37
CA THR A 244 -13.05 -6.63 7.83
C THR A 244 -12.59 -7.55 8.95
N LYS A 245 -11.33 -8.01 8.95
CA LYS A 245 -10.73 -8.73 10.09
C LYS A 245 -10.71 -7.91 11.38
N ARG A 246 -10.59 -6.58 11.26
CA ARG A 246 -10.64 -5.64 12.40
C ARG A 246 -12.07 -5.32 12.86
N GLY A 247 -13.08 -5.96 12.27
CA GLY A 247 -14.49 -5.81 12.65
C GLY A 247 -15.22 -4.64 11.98
N TYR A 248 -14.59 -3.94 11.03
CA TYR A 248 -15.28 -2.92 10.24
C TYR A 248 -15.96 -3.54 9.02
N LYS A 249 -16.86 -2.78 8.38
CA LYS A 249 -17.59 -3.26 7.20
C LYS A 249 -17.69 -2.24 6.08
N PHE A 250 -18.07 -2.73 4.90
CA PHE A 250 -18.45 -1.89 3.77
C PHE A 250 -19.96 -1.76 3.73
N TYR A 251 -20.42 -0.54 3.52
CA TYR A 251 -21.82 -0.24 3.25
C TYR A 251 -22.01 -0.07 1.74
N PRO A 252 -23.10 -0.63 1.16
CA PRO A 252 -23.38 -0.54 -0.26
C PRO A 252 -23.49 0.91 -0.74
N VAL A 253 -23.39 1.14 -2.04
CA VAL A 253 -23.77 2.45 -2.58
C VAL A 253 -25.18 2.86 -2.13
N ASP A 254 -25.39 4.15 -1.89
CA ASP A 254 -26.67 4.75 -1.51
C ASP A 254 -26.82 6.06 -2.28
N ILE A 255 -27.91 6.20 -3.03
CA ILE A 255 -28.12 7.32 -3.95
C ILE A 255 -28.06 8.69 -3.24
N HIS A 256 -28.39 8.75 -1.95
CA HIS A 256 -28.40 9.99 -1.18
C HIS A 256 -27.12 10.25 -0.38
N LYS A 257 -26.29 9.22 -0.15
CA LYS A 257 -25.15 9.31 0.78
C LYS A 257 -23.79 9.04 0.15
N SER A 258 -23.74 8.20 -0.88
CA SER A 258 -22.48 7.86 -1.54
C SER A 258 -21.93 9.04 -2.31
N GLU A 259 -20.61 9.20 -2.28
CA GLU A 259 -19.92 10.17 -3.12
C GLU A 259 -19.48 9.55 -4.44
N ALA A 260 -19.08 10.40 -5.39
CA ALA A 260 -18.63 9.94 -6.70
C ALA A 260 -17.45 8.96 -6.56
N LYS A 261 -16.41 9.36 -5.82
CA LYS A 261 -15.14 8.62 -5.69
C LYS A 261 -14.69 8.36 -4.25
N GLU A 262 -15.29 9.02 -3.28
CA GLU A 262 -14.80 8.99 -1.91
C GLU A 262 -15.53 7.94 -1.06
N PHE A 263 -14.76 7.11 -0.36
CA PHE A 263 -15.26 6.20 0.66
C PHE A 263 -15.54 7.00 1.94
N ILE A 264 -16.81 7.21 2.24
CA ILE A 264 -17.24 8.02 3.38
C ILE A 264 -17.35 7.16 4.63
N ILE A 265 -16.86 7.68 5.76
CA ILE A 265 -17.00 7.00 7.05
C ILE A 265 -18.48 7.02 7.46
N GLU A 266 -19.04 5.84 7.68
CA GLU A 266 -20.40 5.68 8.18
C GLU A 266 -20.40 4.69 9.34
N LYS A 267 -20.72 5.17 10.55
CA LYS A 267 -20.80 4.36 11.78
C LYS A 267 -19.51 3.56 12.02
N ASP A 268 -19.59 2.24 11.84
CA ASP A 268 -18.56 1.22 12.04
C ASP A 268 -17.94 0.75 10.72
N GLY A 269 -18.04 1.54 9.65
CA GLY A 269 -17.61 1.13 8.32
C GLY A 269 -17.42 2.26 7.34
N LEU A 270 -17.35 1.88 6.07
CA LEU A 270 -17.20 2.81 4.95
C LEU A 270 -18.33 2.62 3.94
N ARG A 271 -19.01 3.71 3.60
CA ARG A 271 -19.94 3.82 2.47
C ARG A 271 -19.15 3.81 1.18
N MET A 272 -19.44 2.85 0.31
CA MET A 272 -18.76 2.74 -0.98
C MET A 272 -19.23 3.84 -1.96
N PRO A 273 -18.32 4.39 -2.79
CA PRO A 273 -18.65 5.41 -3.77
C PRO A 273 -19.24 4.80 -5.06
N PHE A 274 -19.85 5.63 -5.90
CA PHE A 274 -20.45 5.16 -7.15
C PHE A 274 -19.44 4.50 -8.10
N VAL A 275 -18.19 4.99 -8.18
CA VAL A 275 -17.13 4.37 -9.00
C VAL A 275 -16.73 2.95 -8.58
N SER A 276 -17.19 2.47 -7.44
CA SER A 276 -16.98 1.08 -7.04
C SER A 276 -17.88 0.09 -7.80
N ILE A 277 -18.93 0.58 -8.46
CA ILE A 277 -19.81 -0.21 -9.31
C ILE A 277 -19.13 -0.45 -10.66
N ASP A 278 -18.96 -1.72 -11.02
CA ASP A 278 -18.33 -2.07 -12.28
C ASP A 278 -19.10 -1.46 -13.47
N GLY A 279 -18.38 -0.85 -14.41
CA GLY A 279 -18.94 -0.13 -15.55
C GLY A 279 -19.40 1.32 -15.25
N LEU A 280 -19.40 1.77 -14.00
CA LEU A 280 -19.73 3.14 -13.62
C LEU A 280 -18.45 4.00 -13.57
N GLY A 281 -18.17 4.73 -14.65
CA GLY A 281 -17.00 5.60 -14.74
C GLY A 281 -17.16 6.93 -14.00
N ASP A 282 -16.03 7.59 -13.70
CA ASP A 282 -15.95 8.87 -12.98
C ASP A 282 -16.96 9.92 -13.45
N GLN A 283 -17.11 10.12 -14.77
CA GLN A 283 -18.00 11.16 -15.30
C GLN A 283 -19.48 10.92 -14.96
N VAL A 284 -19.91 9.65 -14.97
CA VAL A 284 -21.27 9.27 -14.59
C VAL A 284 -21.45 9.39 -13.09
N ALA A 285 -20.42 9.03 -12.31
CA ALA A 285 -20.44 9.19 -10.86
C ALA A 285 -20.62 10.66 -10.46
N TYR A 286 -19.91 11.60 -11.10
CA TYR A 286 -20.08 13.03 -10.85
C TYR A 286 -21.43 13.56 -11.32
N ASP A 287 -21.93 13.11 -12.48
CA ASP A 287 -23.27 13.48 -12.96
C ASP A 287 -24.37 13.12 -11.94
N ILE A 288 -24.29 11.95 -11.29
CA ILE A 288 -25.21 11.57 -10.21
C ILE A 288 -25.16 12.59 -9.06
N ILE A 289 -23.96 13.01 -8.64
CA ILE A 289 -23.77 13.98 -7.56
C ILE A 289 -24.32 15.35 -7.94
N ASP A 290 -24.01 15.83 -9.15
CA ASP A 290 -24.48 17.11 -9.65
C ASP A 290 -26.00 17.15 -9.69
N LYS A 291 -26.64 16.09 -10.22
CA LYS A 291 -28.11 15.97 -10.23
C LYS A 291 -28.68 15.89 -8.83
N ARG A 292 -28.08 15.12 -7.92
CA ARG A 292 -28.51 15.09 -6.51
C ARG A 292 -28.46 16.48 -5.86
N ASN A 293 -27.42 17.26 -6.15
CA ASN A 293 -27.19 18.58 -5.58
C ASN A 293 -28.12 19.65 -6.19
N GLU A 294 -28.48 19.53 -7.48
CA GLU A 294 -29.52 20.36 -8.10
C GLU A 294 -30.87 20.17 -7.38
N LYS A 295 -31.23 18.91 -7.10
CA LYS A 295 -32.47 18.55 -6.39
C LYS A 295 -32.43 17.10 -5.92
N PRO A 296 -32.84 16.80 -4.67
CA PRO A 296 -32.95 15.42 -4.19
C PRO A 296 -33.79 14.54 -5.11
N PHE A 297 -33.36 13.30 -5.31
CA PHE A 297 -34.12 12.32 -6.09
C PHE A 297 -35.39 11.91 -5.36
N LYS A 298 -36.51 11.84 -6.07
CA LYS A 298 -37.81 11.47 -5.48
C LYS A 298 -38.20 10.01 -5.68
N SER A 299 -37.71 9.38 -6.73
CA SER A 299 -38.07 8.01 -7.12
C SER A 299 -36.99 7.40 -7.98
N ILE A 300 -37.08 6.08 -8.22
CA ILE A 300 -36.17 5.36 -9.11
C ILE A 300 -36.23 5.94 -10.54
N LYS A 301 -37.44 6.21 -11.05
CA LYS A 301 -37.66 6.88 -12.36
C LYS A 301 -37.06 8.28 -12.43
N ASP A 302 -37.05 9.02 -11.32
CA ASP A 302 -36.42 10.35 -11.25
C ASP A 302 -34.88 10.25 -11.40
N VAL A 303 -34.27 9.21 -10.81
CA VAL A 303 -32.83 8.95 -11.01
C VAL A 303 -32.55 8.57 -12.46
N GLU A 304 -33.32 7.63 -13.02
CA GLU A 304 -33.13 7.14 -14.39
C GLU A 304 -33.26 8.26 -15.43
N SER A 305 -34.27 9.13 -15.27
CA SER A 305 -34.53 10.21 -16.23
C SER A 305 -33.54 11.38 -16.14
N ARG A 306 -32.95 11.63 -14.97
CA ARG A 306 -32.09 12.80 -14.74
C ARG A 306 -30.60 12.51 -14.90
N THR A 307 -30.19 11.27 -14.71
CA THR A 307 -28.78 10.88 -14.75
C THR A 307 -28.39 10.25 -16.08
N ARG A 308 -27.10 10.23 -16.39
CA ARG A 308 -26.54 9.59 -17.59
C ARG A 308 -26.18 8.12 -17.37
N VAL A 309 -26.78 7.48 -16.38
CA VAL A 309 -26.53 6.07 -16.07
C VAL A 309 -27.15 5.21 -17.16
N ASN A 310 -26.35 4.34 -17.80
CA ASN A 310 -26.88 3.39 -18.76
C ASN A 310 -27.66 2.26 -18.07
N LYS A 311 -28.54 1.59 -18.83
CA LYS A 311 -29.40 0.52 -18.30
C LYS A 311 -28.65 -0.57 -17.52
N THR A 312 -27.53 -1.09 -18.05
CA THR A 312 -26.75 -2.14 -17.38
C THR A 312 -26.19 -1.68 -16.03
N VAL A 313 -25.70 -0.44 -15.95
CA VAL A 313 -25.17 0.13 -14.70
C VAL A 313 -26.32 0.46 -13.74
N PHE A 314 -27.47 0.87 -14.26
CA PHE A 314 -28.66 1.14 -13.45
C PHE A 314 -29.16 -0.12 -12.74
N GLU A 315 -29.27 -1.23 -13.46
CA GLU A 315 -29.62 -2.55 -12.91
C GLU A 315 -28.61 -3.01 -11.83
N ARG A 316 -27.32 -2.71 -12.03
CA ARG A 316 -26.27 -2.98 -11.02
C ARG A 316 -26.41 -2.11 -9.78
N LEU A 317 -26.71 -0.82 -9.93
CA LEU A 317 -26.99 0.07 -8.80
C LEU A 317 -28.21 -0.40 -7.99
N GLU A 318 -29.26 -0.82 -8.68
CA GLU A 318 -30.45 -1.39 -8.07
C GLU A 318 -30.13 -2.67 -7.28
N THR A 319 -29.43 -3.61 -7.91
CA THR A 319 -28.98 -4.87 -7.28
C THR A 319 -28.07 -4.61 -6.07
N ALA A 320 -27.18 -3.63 -6.17
CA ALA A 320 -26.34 -3.15 -5.08
C ALA A 320 -27.13 -2.50 -3.93
N GLY A 321 -28.41 -2.18 -4.15
CA GLY A 321 -29.29 -1.57 -3.17
C GLY A 321 -29.19 -0.05 -3.08
N ALA A 322 -28.69 0.62 -4.13
CA ALA A 322 -28.54 2.07 -4.18
C ALA A 322 -29.86 2.82 -3.95
N PHE A 323 -30.98 2.21 -4.33
CA PHE A 323 -32.31 2.82 -4.36
C PHE A 323 -33.25 2.36 -3.24
N LYS A 324 -32.75 1.63 -2.23
CA LYS A 324 -33.58 1.02 -1.17
C LYS A 324 -34.50 1.98 -0.39
N ASN A 325 -34.23 3.29 -0.44
CA ASN A 325 -35.01 4.33 0.24
C ASN A 325 -35.85 5.18 -0.73
N LEU A 326 -35.96 4.78 -1.99
CA LEU A 326 -36.78 5.45 -3.01
C LEU A 326 -38.01 4.59 -3.34
N SER A 327 -39.12 5.25 -3.69
CA SER A 327 -40.27 4.59 -4.31
C SER A 327 -40.03 4.37 -5.81
N ASP A 328 -40.72 3.38 -6.39
CA ASP A 328 -40.67 3.12 -7.84
C ASP A 328 -41.30 4.26 -8.66
N GLU A 329 -42.29 4.95 -8.08
CA GLU A 329 -43.05 5.99 -8.76
C GLU A 329 -42.72 7.39 -8.23
N ILE A 330 -42.80 8.37 -9.14
CA ILE A 330 -42.85 9.79 -8.78
C ILE A 330 -44.16 9.95 -7.98
N PRO A 331 -44.15 10.46 -6.74
CA PRO A 331 -45.41 10.72 -6.04
C PRO A 331 -46.26 11.57 -6.95
N GLU A 332 -47.41 11.04 -7.39
CA GLU A 332 -48.43 11.86 -8.03
C GLU A 332 -48.62 13.05 -7.10
N ILE A 333 -48.30 14.24 -7.60
CA ILE A 333 -48.84 15.43 -6.96
C ILE A 333 -50.34 15.21 -7.10
N GLU A 334 -51.04 14.98 -5.99
CA GLU A 334 -52.46 15.26 -5.88
C GLU A 334 -52.61 16.75 -6.20
N SER A 335 -52.50 17.10 -7.48
CA SER A 335 -53.09 18.30 -8.03
C SER A 335 -54.56 18.06 -7.82
N GLY A 336 -55.06 18.66 -6.72
CA GLY A 336 -56.35 18.37 -6.16
C GLY A 336 -57.43 18.21 -7.22
N LEU A 337 -58.34 17.28 -6.92
CA LEU A 337 -59.72 17.37 -7.37
C LEU A 337 -60.26 18.77 -7.03
N PHE A 338 -60.05 19.71 -7.93
CA PHE A 338 -60.93 20.83 -8.17
C PHE A 338 -61.28 20.79 -9.65
N ALA A 339 -62.12 19.81 -9.97
CA ALA A 339 -63.05 19.93 -11.07
C ALA A 339 -64.45 19.70 -10.47
N ILE A 340 -65.32 20.70 -10.72
CA ILE A 340 -66.79 20.70 -10.64
C ILE A 340 -67.31 20.77 -9.18
N ASP A 341 -68.08 21.78 -8.73
CA ASP A 341 -69.14 22.58 -9.39
C ASP A 341 -68.88 24.09 -9.52
#